data_AF-A0A820GHA6-F1
#
_entry.id   AF-A0A820GHA6-F1
#
_cell.length_a   1.000
_cell.length_b   1.000
_cell.length_c   1.000
_cell.angle_alpha   90.00
_cell.angle_beta   90.00
_cell.angle_gamma   90.00
#
_symmetry.space_group_name_H-M   'P 1'
#
loop_
_entity.id
_entity.type
_entity.pdbx_description
1 polymer ?
#
loop_
_entity_poly.entity_id
_entity_poly.type
_entity_poly.pdbx_seq_one_letter_code
_entity_poly.pdbx_strand_id
1 'polypeptide(L)'
;MTFSKSGITWAENRNNSWDNYAFSGLNSLFLGENGSLETTVTCVGSLRNQSCLYKNLYYINSTFTMLVIKGRVFPVLTIRPHTFETKTITPARREFDSYYELEQFVRYSIDPIVIPGVTTHFGFDWMGNIGHSLFDALYPSYVALIRFPPRHVRPFRILATLRECDGCRDEEIVNRFAGVGLL
;
A
#
# COMPACT_ATOMS: atom_id res chain seq x y z
N MET A 1 -6.17 -0.63 -24.77
CA MET A 1 -6.86 -0.14 -23.56
C MET A 1 -6.08 -0.71 -22.38
N THR A 2 -5.47 0.14 -21.55
CA THR A 2 -4.26 -0.28 -20.81
C THR A 2 -4.17 0.41 -19.45
N PHE A 3 -4.97 -0.09 -18.51
CA PHE A 3 -4.95 0.37 -17.12
C PHE A 3 -4.03 -0.53 -16.29
N SER A 4 -3.09 0.08 -15.56
CA SER A 4 -2.12 -0.60 -14.69
C SER A 4 -1.53 0.40 -13.70
N LYS A 5 -2.22 0.61 -12.58
CA LYS A 5 -1.93 1.71 -11.64
C LYS A 5 -2.10 1.34 -10.15
N SER A 6 -1.73 0.13 -9.70
CA SER A 6 -1.51 -0.01 -8.25
C SER A 6 -0.25 0.74 -7.83
N GLY A 7 -0.38 1.60 -6.82
CA GLY A 7 0.72 1.93 -5.92
C GLY A 7 0.82 0.81 -4.87
N ILE A 8 2.02 0.28 -4.63
CA ILE A 8 2.25 -0.78 -3.64
C ILE A 8 2.76 -0.19 -2.34
N THR A 9 2.24 -0.66 -1.21
CA THR A 9 2.40 -0.02 0.11
C THR A 9 2.69 -1.05 1.24
N TRP A 10 3.93 -1.57 1.30
CA TRP A 10 4.63 -2.15 2.48
C TRP A 10 3.86 -3.19 3.36
N ALA A 11 4.22 -3.53 4.62
CA ALA A 11 5.46 -3.45 5.45
C ALA A 11 5.60 -4.72 6.34
N GLU A 12 6.67 -5.53 6.24
CA GLU A 12 6.80 -6.85 6.89
C GLU A 12 7.04 -6.79 8.42
N ASN A 13 6.32 -7.52 9.28
CA ASN A 13 6.57 -8.95 9.61
C ASN A 13 5.30 -9.71 10.10
N ARG A 14 5.37 -11.05 10.26
CA ARG A 14 4.22 -11.96 10.52
C ARG A 14 4.03 -12.33 11.99
N ASN A 15 2.77 -12.62 12.37
CA ASN A 15 2.39 -14.01 12.69
C ASN A 15 0.86 -14.20 12.61
N ASN A 16 0.42 -15.35 12.07
CA ASN A 16 -0.97 -15.79 12.14
C ASN A 16 -1.09 -16.85 13.23
N SER A 17 -1.83 -16.55 14.31
CA SER A 17 -2.66 -17.54 15.00
C SER A 17 -3.76 -16.83 15.76
N TRP A 18 -4.83 -17.56 16.05
CA TRP A 18 -6.05 -17.09 16.68
C TRP A 18 -5.87 -16.76 18.17
N ASP A 19 -6.81 -15.95 18.67
CA ASP A 19 -7.22 -15.79 20.07
C ASP A 19 -6.30 -15.06 21.09
N ASN A 20 -6.75 -13.86 21.45
CA ASN A 20 -7.13 -13.50 22.83
C ASN A 20 -6.12 -13.77 23.98
N TYR A 21 -4.89 -13.23 23.95
CA TYR A 21 -4.15 -12.94 25.19
C TYR A 21 -3.27 -11.66 25.13
N ALA A 22 -3.44 -10.81 26.15
CA ALA A 22 -2.48 -9.84 26.71
C ALA A 22 -1.53 -9.08 25.77
N PHE A 23 -1.93 -7.89 25.30
CA PHE A 23 -1.03 -6.86 24.77
C PHE A 23 -0.23 -6.15 25.90
N SER A 24 0.52 -6.91 26.69
CA SER A 24 1.35 -6.42 27.79
C SER A 24 2.71 -7.15 27.82
N GLY A 25 3.55 -6.90 26.82
CA GLY A 25 4.88 -7.55 26.71
C GLY A 25 5.64 -7.42 25.39
N LEU A 26 5.20 -6.60 24.43
CA LEU A 26 5.89 -6.43 23.15
C LEU A 26 7.13 -5.53 23.29
N ASN A 27 8.27 -6.15 23.58
CA ASN A 27 9.59 -5.52 23.46
C ASN A 27 9.83 -5.10 22.00
N SER A 28 10.09 -3.80 21.80
CA SER A 28 10.52 -3.11 20.58
C SER A 28 10.55 -3.93 19.27
N LEU A 29 9.47 -3.79 18.48
CA LEU A 29 9.18 -4.44 17.18
C LEU A 29 10.17 -4.19 16.01
N PHE A 30 11.39 -3.76 16.29
CA PHE A 30 12.37 -3.28 15.30
C PHE A 30 13.62 -4.19 15.16
N LEU A 31 13.66 -5.34 15.84
CA LEU A 31 14.74 -6.32 15.71
C LEU A 31 14.48 -7.28 14.54
N GLY A 32 14.66 -6.79 13.31
CA GLY A 32 14.47 -7.57 12.08
C GLY A 32 15.06 -6.87 10.85
N GLU A 33 16.28 -7.26 10.47
CA GLU A 33 17.12 -6.64 9.43
C GLU A 33 17.51 -5.16 9.68
N ASN A 34 18.49 -4.69 8.89
CA ASN A 34 19.02 -3.32 8.93
C ASN A 34 18.08 -2.34 8.18
N GLY A 35 16.78 -2.42 8.51
CA GLY A 35 15.70 -1.77 7.78
C GLY A 35 15.57 -0.28 8.08
N SER A 36 16.04 0.57 7.16
CA SER A 36 15.74 2.01 7.20
C SER A 36 14.23 2.24 7.28
N LEU A 37 13.81 3.10 8.21
CA LEU A 37 12.45 3.62 8.38
C LEU A 37 12.11 4.74 7.39
N GLU A 38 13.06 5.19 6.56
CA GLU A 38 12.83 6.17 5.50
C GLU A 38 11.95 5.59 4.38
N THR A 39 11.01 6.37 3.86
CA THR A 39 10.24 6.01 2.67
C THR A 39 11.12 6.04 1.41
N THR A 40 11.17 4.91 0.69
CA THR A 40 11.82 4.80 -0.63
C THR A 40 10.80 4.45 -1.71
N VAL A 41 10.87 5.15 -2.85
CA VAL A 41 9.89 5.02 -3.94
C VAL A 41 10.57 4.65 -5.24
N THR A 42 10.10 3.59 -5.88
CA THR A 42 10.55 3.12 -7.19
C THR A 42 9.37 3.11 -8.15
N CYS A 43 9.36 3.98 -9.15
CA CYS A 43 8.30 4.06 -10.16
C CYS A 43 8.75 3.52 -11.52
N VAL A 44 7.86 2.79 -12.19
CA VAL A 44 8.08 2.14 -13.50
C VAL A 44 6.94 2.52 -14.45
N GLY A 45 7.28 2.77 -15.71
CA GLY A 45 6.32 3.20 -16.75
C GLY A 45 6.28 4.72 -16.96
N SER A 46 5.54 5.17 -17.97
CA SER A 46 5.37 6.59 -18.30
C SER A 46 4.33 7.25 -17.39
N LEU A 47 4.33 8.59 -17.28
CA LEU A 47 3.43 9.34 -16.38
C LEU A 47 1.92 9.00 -16.54
N ARG A 48 1.50 8.59 -17.75
CA ARG A 48 0.11 8.15 -18.00
C ARG A 48 -0.17 6.71 -17.56
N ASN A 49 0.85 5.86 -17.47
CA ASN A 49 0.79 4.43 -17.16
C ASN A 49 1.91 4.03 -16.18
N GLN A 50 1.98 4.75 -15.05
CA GLN A 50 2.99 4.61 -14.01
C GLN A 50 2.49 3.71 -12.89
N SER A 51 3.32 2.75 -12.46
CA SER A 51 3.16 2.02 -11.20
C SER A 51 4.31 2.38 -10.27
N CYS A 52 4.05 2.53 -8.98
CA CYS A 52 5.09 2.87 -8.00
C CYS A 52 5.07 1.87 -6.83
N LEU A 53 6.19 1.19 -6.64
CA LEU A 53 6.47 0.45 -5.42
C LEU A 53 7.02 1.43 -4.40
N TYR A 54 6.29 1.59 -3.30
CA TYR A 54 6.84 2.14 -2.07
C TYR A 54 7.26 0.94 -1.17
N LYS A 55 8.49 0.99 -0.62
CA LYS A 55 8.88 0.41 0.77
C LYS A 55 8.60 1.95 3.36
N ASN A 56 7.85 1.64 4.48
CA ASN A 56 7.43 2.56 5.54
C ASN A 56 6.78 3.83 4.90
N LEU A 57 5.71 3.63 4.13
CA LEU A 57 4.70 4.67 3.88
C LEU A 57 3.64 4.47 4.95
N TYR A 58 3.35 5.52 5.70
CA TYR A 58 2.56 5.46 6.91
C TYR A 58 1.17 6.02 6.66
N TYR A 59 0.15 5.53 7.36
CA TYR A 59 -1.18 6.13 7.34
C TYR A 59 -1.37 6.92 8.64
N ILE A 60 -1.28 8.24 8.54
CA ILE A 60 -1.22 9.17 9.70
C ILE A 60 -2.31 10.21 9.49
N ASN A 61 -3.17 10.46 10.49
CA ASN A 61 -4.26 11.45 10.40
C ASN A 61 -5.08 11.30 9.10
N SER A 62 -5.57 10.08 8.86
CA SER A 62 -6.32 9.66 7.66
C SER A 62 -5.60 9.85 6.33
N THR A 63 -4.27 10.05 6.33
CA THR A 63 -3.48 10.46 5.16
C THR A 63 -2.25 9.57 4.97
N PHE A 64 -2.09 9.02 3.76
CA PHE A 64 -0.82 8.37 3.37
C PHE A 64 0.32 9.37 3.38
N THR A 65 1.38 9.06 4.11
CA THR A 65 2.49 9.98 4.40
C THR A 65 3.84 9.28 4.21
N MET A 66 4.70 9.90 3.39
CA MET A 66 6.12 9.56 3.24
C MET A 66 6.91 10.27 4.35
N LEU A 67 7.71 9.51 5.10
CA LEU A 67 8.67 10.03 6.07
C LEU A 67 10.07 9.97 5.43
N VAL A 68 10.71 11.12 5.25
CA VAL A 68 11.95 11.22 4.47
C VAL A 68 13.00 12.06 5.16
N ILE A 69 14.28 11.81 4.86
CA ILE A 69 15.34 12.74 5.24
C ILE A 69 15.30 13.96 4.30
N LYS A 70 15.54 15.13 4.86
CA LYS A 70 15.57 16.41 4.13
C LYS A 70 16.49 16.35 2.92
N GLY A 71 16.05 16.94 1.80
CA GLY A 71 16.78 16.88 0.53
C GLY A 71 16.61 15.58 -0.28
N ARG A 72 15.90 14.55 0.23
CA ARG A 72 15.61 13.32 -0.54
C ARG A 72 14.78 13.63 -1.78
N VAL A 73 15.35 13.45 -2.98
CA VAL A 73 14.62 13.61 -4.26
C VAL A 73 13.91 12.30 -4.64
N PHE A 74 12.70 12.42 -5.21
CA PHE A 74 11.91 11.31 -5.75
C PHE A 74 11.60 11.50 -7.24
N PRO A 75 11.28 10.44 -8.00
CA PRO A 75 10.67 10.56 -9.31
C PRO A 75 9.34 11.32 -9.24
N VAL A 76 8.91 11.92 -10.35
CA VAL A 76 7.59 12.58 -10.45
C VAL A 76 6.48 11.55 -10.23
N LEU A 77 5.67 11.75 -9.19
CA LEU A 77 4.60 10.85 -8.78
C LEU A 77 3.27 11.27 -9.44
N THR A 78 2.73 10.42 -10.31
CA THR A 78 1.49 10.65 -11.09
C THR A 78 0.50 9.49 -10.98
N ILE A 79 0.38 8.99 -9.74
CA ILE A 79 -0.50 7.87 -9.40
C ILE A 79 -1.95 8.35 -9.44
N ARG A 80 -2.82 7.50 -10.00
CA ARG A 80 -4.26 7.57 -9.79
C ARG A 80 -4.67 6.19 -9.26
N PRO A 81 -5.24 6.06 -8.06
CA PRO A 81 -5.71 4.77 -7.56
C PRO A 81 -6.99 4.34 -8.27
N HIS A 82 -7.74 5.30 -8.84
CA HIS A 82 -9.04 5.11 -9.47
C HIS A 82 -8.94 5.26 -10.99
N THR A 83 -9.52 4.32 -11.73
CA THR A 83 -9.42 4.27 -13.21
C THR A 83 -10.16 5.42 -13.90
N PHE A 84 -11.31 5.84 -13.36
CA PHE A 84 -12.13 6.93 -13.92
C PHE A 84 -11.83 8.32 -13.32
N GLU A 85 -11.03 8.41 -12.26
CA GLU A 85 -10.70 9.72 -11.67
C GLU A 85 -9.61 10.43 -12.51
N THR A 86 -9.74 11.75 -12.66
CA THR A 86 -8.75 12.58 -13.36
C THR A 86 -7.65 13.10 -12.42
N LYS A 87 -7.97 13.20 -11.12
CA LYS A 87 -7.07 13.62 -10.05
C LYS A 87 -5.94 12.61 -9.86
N THR A 88 -4.72 13.11 -9.66
CA THR A 88 -3.60 12.30 -9.17
C THR A 88 -3.50 12.43 -7.66
N ILE A 89 -3.26 11.32 -6.97
CA ILE A 89 -2.96 11.31 -5.53
C ILE A 89 -1.47 11.08 -5.36
N THR A 90 -0.81 12.06 -4.74
CA THR A 90 0.55 11.93 -4.22
C THR A 90 0.42 11.88 -2.70
N PRO A 91 1.02 10.89 -2.02
CA PRO A 91 1.05 10.86 -0.56
C PRO A 91 1.65 12.15 0.02
N ALA A 92 1.21 12.54 1.21
CA ALA A 92 1.83 13.64 1.95
C ALA A 92 3.32 13.36 2.20
N ARG A 93 4.11 14.41 2.43
CA ARG A 93 5.55 14.30 2.67
C ARG A 93 5.90 15.02 3.96
N ARG A 94 6.53 14.31 4.90
CA ARG A 94 7.10 14.87 6.12
C ARG A 94 8.60 14.65 6.10
N GLU A 95 9.34 15.75 6.21
CA GLU A 95 10.80 15.73 6.22
C GLU A 95 11.33 15.78 7.65
N PHE A 96 12.51 15.21 7.85
CA PHE A 96 13.27 15.23 9.10
C PHE A 96 14.70 15.69 8.80
N ASP A 97 15.31 16.48 9.68
CA ASP A 97 16.68 16.95 9.52
C ASP A 97 17.70 15.82 9.80
N SER A 98 17.29 14.79 10.57
CA SER A 98 18.10 13.59 10.82
C SER A 98 17.29 12.28 10.85
N TYR A 99 17.97 11.15 10.63
CA TYR A 99 17.35 9.83 10.78
C TYR A 99 16.92 9.54 12.22
N TYR A 100 17.63 10.11 13.20
CA TYR A 100 17.28 10.02 14.61
C TYR A 100 15.90 10.65 14.88
N GLU A 101 15.62 11.85 14.37
CA GLU A 101 14.29 12.47 14.50
C GLU A 101 13.18 11.65 13.83
N LEU A 102 13.45 11.10 12.65
CA LEU A 102 12.51 10.21 11.94
C LEU A 102 12.19 8.98 12.79
N GLU A 103 13.22 8.33 13.34
CA GLU A 103 13.09 7.17 14.21
C GLU A 103 12.35 7.49 15.52
N GLN A 104 12.68 8.62 16.18
CA GLN A 104 11.97 9.09 17.38
C GLN A 104 10.49 9.35 17.10
N PHE A 105 10.17 9.97 15.96
CA PHE A 105 8.78 10.20 15.55
C PHE A 105 8.04 8.88 15.29
N VAL A 106 8.65 7.94 14.56
CA VAL A 106 8.06 6.63 14.29
C VAL A 106 7.80 5.85 15.58
N ARG A 107 8.79 5.80 16.49
CA ARG A 107 8.71 5.00 17.73
C ARG A 107 7.83 5.62 18.82
N TYR A 108 7.76 6.95 18.92
CA TYR A 108 7.17 7.62 20.10
C TYR A 108 6.09 8.65 19.77
N SER A 109 5.80 8.94 18.49
CA SER A 109 4.73 9.87 18.10
C SER A 109 3.61 9.23 17.27
N ILE A 110 3.85 8.10 16.60
CA ILE A 110 2.83 7.41 15.77
C ILE A 110 2.69 5.91 16.01
N ASP A 111 3.65 5.26 16.71
CA ASP A 111 3.69 3.83 17.07
C ASP A 111 2.89 2.88 16.15
N PRO A 112 3.33 2.70 14.89
CA PRO A 112 2.46 2.27 13.81
C PRO A 112 2.35 0.75 13.71
N ILE A 113 1.13 0.25 13.51
CA ILE A 113 0.86 -1.16 13.21
C ILE A 113 1.47 -1.54 11.85
N VAL A 114 2.22 -2.63 11.83
CA VAL A 114 3.00 -3.12 10.67
C VAL A 114 2.20 -4.20 9.92
N ILE A 115 1.93 -3.99 8.62
CA ILE A 115 1.02 -4.84 7.80
C ILE A 115 1.81 -5.67 6.77
N PRO A 116 2.05 -6.99 6.96
CA PRO A 116 3.16 -7.67 6.30
C PRO A 116 3.07 -7.93 4.79
N GLY A 117 4.19 -7.70 4.10
CA GLY A 117 4.44 -8.17 2.74
C GLY A 117 4.17 -7.11 1.66
N VAL A 118 3.11 -7.33 0.87
CA VAL A 118 2.71 -6.47 -0.26
C VAL A 118 1.24 -6.14 -0.11
N THR A 119 0.92 -4.85 -0.11
CA THR A 119 -0.45 -4.34 -0.21
C THR A 119 -0.61 -3.56 -1.51
N THR A 120 -1.56 -3.93 -2.37
CA THR A 120 -1.94 -3.14 -3.55
C THR A 120 -3.08 -2.20 -3.20
N HIS A 121 -2.87 -0.89 -3.35
CA HIS A 121 -3.91 0.12 -3.16
C HIS A 121 -4.50 0.57 -4.51
N PHE A 122 -5.83 0.50 -4.61
CA PHE A 122 -6.62 0.99 -5.75
C PHE A 122 -8.04 1.37 -5.29
N GLY A 123 -8.82 2.02 -6.16
CA GLY A 123 -10.25 2.22 -5.97
C GLY A 123 -10.98 1.98 -7.28
N PHE A 124 -12.25 1.64 -7.19
CA PHE A 124 -13.16 1.49 -8.33
C PHE A 124 -14.59 1.80 -7.88
N ASP A 125 -15.39 2.38 -8.76
CA ASP A 125 -16.83 2.53 -8.59
C ASP A 125 -17.55 1.26 -9.12
N TRP A 126 -18.85 1.12 -8.82
CA TRP A 126 -19.72 0.03 -9.31
C TRP A 126 -19.33 -1.39 -8.83
N MET A 127 -19.11 -1.55 -7.52
CA MET A 127 -19.14 -2.86 -6.89
C MET A 127 -20.46 -3.59 -7.17
N GLY A 128 -20.40 -4.90 -7.40
CA GLY A 128 -21.51 -5.71 -7.88
C GLY A 128 -21.51 -5.92 -9.39
N ASN A 129 -20.63 -5.23 -10.13
CA ASN A 129 -20.31 -5.54 -11.52
C ASN A 129 -18.92 -6.18 -11.61
N ILE A 130 -18.90 -7.51 -11.72
CA ILE A 130 -17.69 -8.32 -11.92
C ILE A 130 -16.79 -7.83 -13.06
N GLY A 131 -17.34 -7.19 -14.10
CA GLY A 131 -16.57 -6.57 -15.18
C GLY A 131 -15.70 -5.41 -14.70
N HIS A 132 -16.28 -4.47 -13.95
CA HIS A 132 -15.53 -3.33 -13.38
C HIS A 132 -14.52 -3.81 -12.33
N SER A 133 -14.94 -4.69 -11.43
CA SER A 133 -14.05 -5.35 -10.45
C SER A 133 -12.84 -6.02 -11.11
N LEU A 134 -13.03 -6.75 -12.22
CA LEU A 134 -11.92 -7.38 -12.95
C LEU A 134 -11.06 -6.39 -13.73
N PHE A 135 -11.64 -5.51 -14.55
CA PHE A 135 -10.89 -4.74 -15.55
C PHE A 135 -10.40 -3.37 -15.09
N ASP A 136 -11.11 -2.72 -14.15
CA ASP A 136 -10.76 -1.38 -13.66
C ASP A 136 -9.97 -1.41 -12.33
N ALA A 137 -9.98 -2.55 -11.64
CA ALA A 137 -9.38 -2.76 -10.31
C ALA A 137 -8.34 -3.90 -10.26
N LEU A 138 -8.77 -5.15 -10.44
CA LEU A 138 -7.90 -6.33 -10.20
C LEU A 138 -6.83 -6.51 -11.30
N TYR A 139 -7.19 -6.43 -12.58
CA TYR A 139 -6.23 -6.51 -13.70
C TYR A 139 -5.19 -5.38 -13.65
N PRO A 140 -5.55 -4.10 -13.44
CA PRO A 140 -4.58 -3.02 -13.29
C PRO A 140 -3.58 -3.24 -12.14
N SER A 141 -4.04 -3.84 -11.05
CA SER A 141 -3.21 -4.19 -9.89
C SER A 141 -2.27 -5.35 -10.17
N TYR A 142 -2.76 -6.40 -10.84
CA TYR A 142 -1.94 -7.54 -11.26
C TYR A 142 -0.82 -7.15 -12.24
N VAL A 143 -1.12 -6.34 -13.27
CA VAL A 143 -0.07 -5.87 -14.21
C VAL A 143 0.97 -4.98 -13.51
N ALA A 144 0.58 -4.26 -12.47
CA ALA A 144 1.50 -3.49 -11.64
C ALA A 144 2.35 -4.38 -10.70
N LEU A 145 1.79 -5.49 -10.19
CA LEU A 145 2.57 -6.54 -9.51
C LEU A 145 3.55 -7.27 -10.46
N ILE A 146 3.25 -7.34 -11.76
CA ILE A 146 4.19 -7.84 -12.78
C ILE A 146 5.38 -6.89 -12.96
N ARG A 147 5.15 -5.57 -12.95
CA ARG A 147 6.22 -4.55 -13.07
C ARG A 147 7.25 -4.57 -11.94
N PHE A 148 6.91 -5.16 -10.81
CA PHE A 148 7.81 -5.39 -9.68
C PHE A 148 7.99 -6.90 -9.44
N PRO A 149 8.75 -7.62 -10.28
CA PRO A 149 8.98 -9.04 -10.05
C PRO A 149 9.73 -9.28 -8.73
N PRO A 150 9.46 -10.37 -7.99
CA PRO A 150 8.49 -11.44 -8.27
C PRO A 150 7.16 -11.24 -7.53
N ARG A 151 6.64 -10.00 -7.35
CA ARG A 151 5.47 -9.78 -6.48
C ARG A 151 4.18 -10.44 -7.00
N HIS A 152 4.00 -10.56 -8.32
CA HIS A 152 2.84 -11.23 -8.94
C HIS A 152 2.75 -12.76 -8.71
N VAL A 153 3.83 -13.41 -8.23
CA VAL A 153 3.82 -14.84 -7.83
C VAL A 153 3.86 -15.03 -6.31
N ARG A 154 3.43 -14.03 -5.55
CA ARG A 154 3.31 -14.08 -4.08
C ARG A 154 1.93 -13.57 -3.66
N PRO A 155 1.31 -14.13 -2.61
CA PRO A 155 0.11 -13.56 -2.01
C PRO A 155 0.32 -12.10 -1.59
N PHE A 156 -0.72 -11.29 -1.74
CA PHE A 156 -0.75 -9.87 -1.38
C PHE A 156 -2.05 -9.53 -0.65
N ARG A 157 -2.10 -8.38 0.01
CA ARG A 157 -3.36 -7.77 0.47
C ARG A 157 -3.85 -6.75 -0.53
N ILE A 158 -5.16 -6.57 -0.55
CA ILE A 158 -5.79 -5.46 -1.26
C ILE A 158 -6.23 -4.44 -0.22
N LEU A 159 -5.96 -3.17 -0.49
CA LEU A 159 -6.58 -2.05 0.23
C LEU A 159 -7.41 -1.29 -0.79
N ALA A 160 -8.73 -1.35 -0.64
CA ALA A 160 -9.67 -0.82 -1.62
C ALA A 160 -10.79 -0.03 -0.95
N THR A 161 -11.11 1.14 -1.52
CA THR A 161 -12.27 1.92 -1.07
C THR A 161 -13.55 1.23 -1.54
N LEU A 162 -14.13 0.37 -0.71
CA LEU A 162 -15.38 -0.32 -1.01
C LEU A 162 -16.56 0.66 -0.93
N ARG A 163 -17.12 1.03 -2.08
CA ARG A 163 -18.32 1.87 -2.21
C ARG A 163 -19.46 1.06 -2.80
N GLU A 164 -20.69 1.36 -2.35
CA GLU A 164 -21.93 0.83 -2.96
C GLU A 164 -21.99 -0.72 -2.98
N CYS A 165 -21.50 -1.35 -1.91
CA CYS A 165 -21.42 -2.81 -1.75
C CYS A 165 -22.79 -3.42 -1.39
N ASP A 166 -23.76 -3.40 -2.31
CA ASP A 166 -25.07 -4.02 -2.08
C ASP A 166 -25.01 -5.53 -2.37
N GLY A 167 -24.87 -6.34 -1.31
CA GLY A 167 -24.79 -7.80 -1.38
C GLY A 167 -23.39 -8.40 -1.62
N CYS A 168 -22.34 -7.57 -1.71
CA CYS A 168 -20.91 -7.87 -1.54
C CYS A 168 -20.27 -9.14 -2.16
N ARG A 169 -20.86 -9.75 -3.20
CA ARG A 169 -20.21 -10.86 -3.95
C ARG A 169 -18.84 -10.48 -4.52
N ASP A 170 -18.67 -9.22 -4.91
CA ASP A 170 -17.40 -8.72 -5.44
C ASP A 170 -16.31 -8.68 -4.36
N GLU A 171 -16.66 -8.53 -3.07
CA GLU A 171 -15.71 -8.64 -1.96
C GLU A 171 -15.09 -10.04 -1.90
N GLU A 172 -15.90 -11.09 -2.12
CA GLU A 172 -15.41 -12.48 -2.17
C GLU A 172 -14.44 -12.68 -3.33
N ILE A 173 -14.74 -12.11 -4.52
CA ILE A 173 -13.88 -12.18 -5.71
C ILE A 173 -12.54 -11.47 -5.45
N VAL A 174 -12.58 -10.28 -4.86
CA VAL A 174 -11.41 -9.46 -4.54
C VAL A 174 -10.55 -10.15 -3.46
N ASN A 175 -11.16 -10.67 -2.39
CA ASN A 175 -10.47 -11.48 -1.37
C ASN A 175 -9.78 -12.71 -1.97
N ARG A 176 -10.49 -13.48 -2.80
CA ARG A 176 -9.95 -14.66 -3.51
C ARG A 176 -8.78 -14.31 -4.42
N PHE A 177 -8.78 -13.13 -5.05
CA PHE A 177 -7.71 -12.69 -5.94
C PHE A 177 -6.44 -12.22 -5.19
N ALA A 178 -6.59 -11.64 -4.01
CA ALA A 178 -5.48 -11.18 -3.18
C ALA A 178 -4.62 -12.34 -2.64
N GLY A 179 -5.28 -13.40 -2.15
CA GLY A 179 -4.63 -14.55 -1.50
C GLY A 179 -4.20 -14.30 -0.04
N VAL A 180 -4.21 -13.05 0.44
CA VAL A 180 -4.13 -12.70 1.89
C VAL A 180 -5.38 -11.96 2.37
N GLY A 181 -6.20 -11.43 1.46
CA GLY A 181 -7.47 -10.75 1.75
C GLY A 181 -7.43 -9.23 1.64
N LEU A 182 -8.54 -8.61 2.02
CA LEU A 182 -8.76 -7.17 2.08
C LEU A 182 -8.25 -6.52 3.39
N LEU A 183 -8.24 -5.18 3.39
CA LEU A 183 -7.90 -4.25 4.47
C LEU A 183 -8.86 -3.06 4.42
#